data_AF-A0A3M1CDS0-F1
#
_entry.id   AF-A0A3M1CDS0-F1
#
_cell.length_a   1.000
_cell.length_b   1.000
_cell.length_c   1.000
_cell.angle_alpha   90.00
_cell.angle_beta   90.00
_cell.angle_gamma   90.00
#
_symmetry.space_group_name_H-M   'P 1'
#
loop_
_entity.id
_entity.type
_entity.pdbx_description
1 polymer ?
#
loop_
_entity_poly.entity_id
_entity_poly.type
_entity_poly.pdbx_seq_one_letter_code
_entity_poly.pdbx_strand_id
1 'polypeptide(L)'
;MRILPLALAAGLALAAPAFADEATDLARQYAEMPAVQGMFDDVFSPEAMAQQFRAGLPADMTISDDQLARVGGILSGMLDKLRPQLTEIMISSMASQFSPAEISALIDFYASEHGAAVMRKMQPYMQDVMAQFMPLMQAEQQQVLPQIIDIMKE
;
A
#
# COMPACT_ATOMS: atom_id res chain seq x y z
N MET A 1 45.20 36.93 -32.19
CA MET A 1 44.22 37.26 -31.13
C MET A 1 43.02 36.34 -31.34
N ARG A 2 42.88 35.33 -30.49
CA ARG A 2 41.83 34.30 -30.57
C ARG A 2 40.59 34.80 -29.83
N ILE A 3 39.42 34.78 -30.45
CA ILE A 3 38.14 34.93 -29.74
C ILE A 3 37.23 33.80 -30.20
N LEU A 4 36.88 32.95 -29.25
CA LEU A 4 36.07 31.73 -29.32
C LEU A 4 34.59 32.13 -29.10
N PRO A 5 33.60 31.67 -29.88
CA PRO A 5 32.21 31.78 -29.47
C PRO A 5 31.83 30.50 -28.71
N LEU A 6 31.72 30.60 -27.39
CA LEU A 6 31.08 29.60 -26.53
C LEU A 6 29.76 30.20 -26.03
N ALA A 7 28.66 29.91 -26.73
CA ALA A 7 27.34 30.34 -26.28
C ALA A 7 26.25 29.40 -26.83
N LEU A 8 26.06 28.24 -26.19
CA LEU A 8 24.80 27.50 -26.27
C LEU A 8 24.69 26.46 -25.13
N ALA A 9 24.50 26.91 -23.89
CA ALA A 9 24.25 26.00 -22.76
C ALA A 9 23.43 26.65 -21.64
N ALA A 10 22.29 27.29 -21.97
CA ALA A 10 21.45 27.97 -20.98
C ALA A 10 19.94 27.72 -21.17
N GLY A 11 19.54 26.51 -21.59
CA GLY A 11 18.13 26.19 -21.89
C GLY A 11 17.41 25.20 -20.95
N LEU A 12 18.12 24.49 -20.06
CA LEU A 12 17.56 23.29 -19.39
C LEU A 12 17.14 23.47 -17.93
N ALA A 13 17.24 24.66 -17.34
CA ALA A 13 17.05 24.82 -15.88
C ALA A 13 15.62 25.24 -15.43
N LEU A 14 14.68 25.51 -16.34
CA LEU A 14 13.36 26.06 -15.99
C LEU A 14 12.20 25.04 -16.03
N ALA A 15 12.45 23.78 -16.38
CA ALA A 15 11.38 22.78 -16.53
C ALA A 15 10.99 22.09 -15.20
N ALA A 16 11.84 22.11 -14.18
CA ALA A 16 11.65 21.32 -12.96
C ALA A 16 10.41 21.67 -12.10
N PRO A 17 10.04 22.95 -11.85
CA PRO A 17 8.94 23.25 -10.94
C PRO A 17 7.56 22.91 -11.53
N ALA A 18 7.36 23.06 -12.84
CA ALA A 18 6.08 22.79 -13.50
C ALA A 18 5.66 21.32 -13.42
N PHE A 19 6.62 20.37 -13.47
CA PHE A 19 6.33 18.94 -13.36
C PHE A 19 6.07 18.49 -11.92
N ALA A 20 6.60 19.19 -10.91
CA ALA A 20 6.35 18.87 -9.51
C ALA A 20 4.91 19.20 -9.09
N ASP A 21 4.37 20.31 -9.59
CA ASP A 21 2.98 20.72 -9.36
C ASP A 21 2.02 19.72 -10.05
N GLU A 22 2.29 19.35 -11.31
CA GLU A 22 1.48 18.37 -12.05
C GLU A 22 1.45 16.98 -11.41
N ALA A 23 2.61 16.47 -10.96
CA ALA A 23 2.67 15.18 -10.28
C ALA A 23 1.87 15.17 -8.97
N THR A 24 1.87 16.28 -8.24
CA THR A 24 1.13 16.44 -6.98
C THR A 24 -0.38 16.45 -7.22
N ASP A 25 -0.84 17.17 -8.25
CA ASP A 25 -2.26 17.24 -8.61
C ASP A 25 -2.79 15.88 -9.07
N LEU A 26 -2.04 15.17 -9.92
CA LEU A 26 -2.39 13.81 -10.34
C LEU A 26 -2.36 12.82 -9.17
N ALA A 27 -1.36 12.92 -8.27
CA ALA A 27 -1.31 12.07 -7.09
C ALA A 27 -2.52 12.28 -6.17
N ARG A 28 -2.98 13.53 -6.03
CA ARG A 28 -4.22 13.86 -5.30
C ARG A 28 -5.44 13.25 -5.96
N GLN A 29 -5.57 13.41 -7.28
CA GLN A 29 -6.65 12.79 -8.04
C GLN A 29 -6.68 11.27 -7.84
N TYR A 30 -5.53 10.60 -7.92
CA TYR A 30 -5.42 9.16 -7.69
C TYR A 30 -5.85 8.78 -6.26
N ALA A 31 -5.31 9.46 -5.25
CA ALA A 31 -5.59 9.14 -3.85
C ALA A 31 -7.07 9.30 -3.50
N GLU A 32 -7.77 10.25 -4.12
CA GLU A 32 -9.19 10.55 -3.89
C GLU A 32 -10.15 9.66 -4.72
N MET A 33 -9.63 8.78 -5.58
CA MET A 33 -10.48 7.88 -6.39
C MET A 33 -11.36 6.99 -5.50
N PRO A 34 -12.63 6.74 -5.86
CA PRO A 34 -13.52 5.87 -5.09
C PRO A 34 -12.97 4.45 -4.88
N ALA A 35 -12.26 3.89 -5.88
CA ALA A 35 -11.64 2.58 -5.77
C ALA A 35 -10.51 2.56 -4.71
N VAL A 36 -9.70 3.61 -4.66
CA VAL A 36 -8.60 3.76 -3.70
C VAL A 36 -9.15 4.02 -2.29
N GLN A 37 -10.16 4.90 -2.16
CA GLN A 37 -10.82 5.16 -0.89
C GLN A 37 -11.55 3.91 -0.36
N GLY A 38 -12.25 3.18 -1.22
CA GLY A 38 -12.93 1.94 -0.86
C GLY A 38 -11.98 0.87 -0.35
N MET A 39 -10.75 0.78 -0.88
CA MET A 39 -9.72 -0.11 -0.34
C MET A 39 -9.40 0.21 1.12
N PHE A 40 -9.26 1.49 1.47
CA PHE A 40 -9.04 1.89 2.86
C PHE A 40 -10.28 1.68 3.73
N ASP A 41 -11.48 1.85 3.18
CA ASP A 41 -12.73 1.57 3.90
C ASP A 41 -12.82 0.10 4.29
N ASP A 42 -12.48 -0.80 3.36
CA ASP A 42 -12.49 -2.24 3.60
C ASP A 42 -11.41 -2.62 4.64
N VAL A 43 -10.19 -2.11 4.49
CA VAL A 43 -9.06 -2.44 5.37
C VAL A 43 -9.22 -1.83 6.76
N PHE A 44 -9.79 -0.63 6.87
CA PHE A 44 -10.01 0.06 8.15
C PHE A 44 -11.40 -0.17 8.74
N SER A 45 -12.19 -1.05 8.13
CA SER A 45 -13.51 -1.42 8.63
C SER A 45 -13.42 -1.93 10.08
N PRO A 46 -14.46 -1.70 10.91
CA PRO A 46 -14.52 -2.25 12.26
C PRO A 46 -14.31 -3.76 12.29
N GLU A 47 -14.84 -4.48 11.29
CA GLU A 47 -14.70 -5.92 11.12
C GLU A 47 -13.25 -6.33 10.84
N ALA A 48 -12.58 -5.68 9.88
CA ALA A 48 -11.18 -5.96 9.59
C ALA A 48 -10.28 -5.68 10.81
N MET A 49 -10.52 -4.57 11.50
CA MET A 49 -9.79 -4.21 12.71
C MET A 49 -10.03 -5.18 13.87
N ALA A 50 -11.27 -5.63 14.04
CA ALA A 50 -11.62 -6.68 14.99
C ALA A 50 -10.86 -7.98 14.68
N GLN A 51 -10.86 -8.44 13.43
CA GLN A 51 -10.15 -9.68 13.08
C GLN A 51 -8.63 -9.54 13.24
N GLN A 52 -8.06 -8.41 12.84
CA GLN A 52 -6.63 -8.14 13.04
C GLN A 52 -6.26 -8.15 14.53
N PHE A 53 -7.10 -7.54 15.39
CA PHE A 53 -6.88 -7.56 16.83
C PHE A 53 -6.95 -8.98 17.39
N ARG A 54 -7.97 -9.77 16.99
CA ARG A 54 -8.12 -11.17 17.40
C ARG A 54 -6.92 -12.02 16.98
N ALA A 55 -6.40 -11.82 15.77
CA ALA A 55 -5.23 -12.55 15.27
C ALA A 55 -3.95 -12.25 16.07
N GLY A 56 -3.87 -11.07 16.70
CA GLY A 56 -2.75 -10.68 17.57
C GLY A 56 -2.91 -11.06 19.05
N LEU A 57 -4.03 -11.67 19.46
CA LEU A 57 -4.24 -12.03 20.86
C LEU A 57 -3.35 -13.20 21.28
N PRO A 58 -2.76 -13.14 22.49
CA PRO A 58 -2.13 -14.30 23.12
C PRO A 58 -3.10 -15.49 23.23
N ALA A 59 -2.59 -16.72 23.09
CA ALA A 59 -3.41 -17.93 23.08
C ALA A 59 -4.15 -18.21 24.41
N ASP A 60 -3.67 -17.63 25.51
CA ASP A 60 -4.27 -17.70 26.84
C ASP A 60 -5.33 -16.61 27.10
N MET A 61 -5.48 -15.65 26.19
CA MET A 61 -6.46 -14.58 26.29
C MET A 61 -7.71 -14.92 25.48
N THR A 62 -8.87 -14.74 26.11
CA THR A 62 -10.17 -14.87 25.44
C THR A 62 -10.86 -13.51 25.39
N ILE A 63 -11.57 -13.26 24.29
CA ILE A 63 -12.36 -12.05 24.08
C ILE A 63 -13.74 -12.47 23.59
N SER A 64 -14.80 -11.87 24.14
CA SER A 64 -16.15 -12.09 23.63
C SER A 64 -16.37 -11.37 22.29
N ASP A 65 -17.35 -11.81 21.50
CA ASP A 65 -17.67 -11.14 20.24
C ASP A 65 -18.09 -9.68 20.45
N ASP A 66 -18.86 -9.39 21.50
CA ASP A 66 -19.26 -8.02 21.87
C ASP A 66 -18.04 -7.15 22.23
N GLN A 67 -17.07 -7.70 22.96
CA GLN A 67 -15.83 -6.98 23.27
C GLN A 67 -15.04 -6.72 22.00
N LEU A 68 -14.93 -7.71 21.13
CA LEU A 68 -14.18 -7.58 19.89
C LEU A 68 -14.80 -6.56 18.94
N ALA A 69 -16.13 -6.54 18.81
CA ALA A 69 -16.84 -5.55 18.00
C ALA A 69 -16.57 -4.13 18.50
N ARG A 70 -16.58 -3.91 19.83
CA ARG A 70 -16.21 -2.61 20.42
C ARG A 70 -14.76 -2.23 20.14
N VAL A 71 -13.83 -3.19 20.25
CA VAL A 71 -12.42 -2.95 19.92
C VAL A 71 -12.25 -2.59 18.45
N GLY A 72 -12.90 -3.33 17.55
CA GLY A 72 -12.91 -3.04 16.11
C GLY A 72 -13.37 -1.61 15.81
N GLY A 73 -14.49 -1.18 16.43
CA GLY A 73 -14.98 0.19 16.29
C GLY A 73 -14.02 1.27 16.81
N ILE A 74 -13.33 1.02 17.93
CA ILE A 74 -12.33 1.95 18.48
C ILE A 74 -11.13 2.07 17.53
N LEU A 75 -10.61 0.95 17.05
CA LEU A 75 -9.44 0.92 16.15
C LEU A 75 -9.76 1.53 14.78
N SER A 76 -10.92 1.19 14.21
CA SER A 76 -11.44 1.78 12.97
C SER A 76 -11.57 3.30 13.10
N GLY A 77 -12.25 3.78 14.16
CA GLY A 77 -12.41 5.21 14.40
C GLY A 77 -11.09 5.95 14.72
N MET A 78 -10.07 5.25 15.21
CA MET A 78 -8.72 5.81 15.33
C MET A 78 -8.08 6.00 13.96
N LEU A 79 -8.15 5.01 13.08
CA LEU A 79 -7.58 5.07 11.73
C LEU A 79 -8.30 6.08 10.83
N ASP A 80 -9.63 6.20 10.96
CA ASP A 80 -10.40 7.22 10.23
C ASP A 80 -9.93 8.65 10.55
N LYS A 81 -9.54 8.92 11.81
CA LYS A 81 -8.94 10.21 12.19
C LYS A 81 -7.58 10.45 11.55
N LEU A 82 -6.83 9.38 11.26
CA LEU A 82 -5.54 9.44 10.59
C LEU A 82 -5.66 9.48 9.07
N ARG A 83 -6.84 9.15 8.51
CA ARG A 83 -7.07 9.08 7.07
C ARG A 83 -6.63 10.34 6.30
N PRO A 84 -6.91 11.58 6.74
CA PRO A 84 -6.42 12.77 6.03
C PRO A 84 -4.90 12.85 5.97
N GLN A 85 -4.21 12.48 7.06
CA GLN A 85 -2.75 12.48 7.10
C GLN A 85 -2.18 11.37 6.21
N LEU A 86 -2.81 10.19 6.22
CA LEU A 86 -2.45 9.09 5.32
C LEU A 86 -2.60 9.49 3.85
N THR A 87 -3.70 10.16 3.49
CA THR A 87 -3.91 10.67 2.13
C THR A 87 -2.81 11.64 1.71
N GLU A 88 -2.43 12.60 2.55
CA GLU A 88 -1.33 13.53 2.22
C GLU A 88 0.04 12.82 2.12
N ILE A 89 0.28 11.79 2.95
CA ILE A 89 1.47 10.94 2.82
C ILE A 89 1.45 10.21 1.48
N MET A 90 0.32 9.65 1.06
CA MET A 90 0.21 9.00 -0.26
C MET A 90 0.48 9.98 -1.40
N ILE A 91 -0.10 11.17 -1.34
CA ILE A 91 0.07 12.20 -2.37
C ILE A 91 1.54 12.59 -2.51
N SER A 92 2.18 12.96 -1.40
CA SER A 92 3.60 13.36 -1.41
C SER A 92 4.54 12.21 -1.80
N SER A 93 4.23 11.00 -1.36
CA SER A 93 4.98 9.79 -1.70
C SER A 93 4.86 9.42 -3.19
N MET A 94 3.67 9.55 -3.78
CA MET A 94 3.47 9.30 -5.21
C MET A 94 4.12 10.36 -6.08
N ALA A 95 3.91 11.64 -5.76
CA ALA A 95 4.47 12.75 -6.54
C ALA A 95 6.01 12.78 -6.55
N SER A 96 6.66 12.19 -5.53
CA SER A 96 8.12 12.10 -5.43
C SER A 96 8.71 10.84 -6.09
N GLN A 97 7.93 9.80 -6.31
CA GLN A 97 8.42 8.51 -6.81
C GLN A 97 8.00 8.22 -8.26
N PHE A 98 6.89 8.80 -8.72
CA PHE A 98 6.35 8.57 -10.04
C PHE A 98 6.34 9.86 -10.86
N SER A 99 6.55 9.72 -12.17
CA SER A 99 6.34 10.80 -13.12
C SER A 99 4.83 11.08 -13.32
N PRO A 100 4.44 12.28 -13.77
CA PRO A 100 3.05 12.59 -14.12
C PRO A 100 2.42 11.56 -15.06
N ALA A 101 3.16 11.09 -16.08
CA ALA A 101 2.67 10.12 -17.04
C ALA A 101 2.36 8.75 -16.39
N GLU A 102 3.17 8.31 -15.43
CA GLU A 102 2.94 7.06 -14.70
C GLU A 102 1.72 7.18 -13.78
N ILE A 103 1.56 8.31 -13.09
CA ILE A 103 0.40 8.55 -12.22
C ILE A 103 -0.88 8.62 -13.07
N SER A 104 -0.86 9.32 -14.20
CA SER A 104 -1.97 9.36 -15.15
C SER A 104 -2.36 7.97 -15.64
N ALA A 105 -1.37 7.13 -15.99
CA ALA A 105 -1.64 5.76 -16.42
C ALA A 105 -2.29 4.90 -15.33
N LEU A 106 -1.89 5.08 -14.06
CA LEU A 106 -2.55 4.42 -12.92
C LEU A 106 -4.00 4.89 -12.77
N ILE A 107 -4.25 6.19 -12.88
CA ILE A 107 -5.60 6.77 -12.81
C ILE A 107 -6.47 6.18 -13.91
N ASP A 108 -6.02 6.22 -15.17
CA ASP A 108 -6.76 5.70 -16.31
C ASP A 108 -7.11 4.22 -16.14
N PHE A 109 -6.14 3.42 -15.65
CA PHE A 109 -6.37 2.02 -15.39
C PHE A 109 -7.43 1.81 -14.31
N TYR A 110 -7.26 2.39 -13.12
CA TYR A 110 -8.18 2.15 -12.00
C TYR A 110 -9.53 2.87 -12.13
N ALA A 111 -9.64 3.87 -13.00
CA ALA A 111 -10.91 4.48 -13.35
C ALA A 111 -11.75 3.59 -14.29
N SER A 112 -11.12 2.66 -15.00
CA SER A 112 -11.83 1.69 -15.84
C SER A 112 -12.60 0.66 -14.99
N GLU A 113 -13.69 0.13 -15.55
CA GLU A 113 -14.49 -0.94 -14.92
C GLU A 113 -13.61 -2.13 -14.49
N HIS A 114 -12.69 -2.53 -15.36
CA HIS A 114 -11.82 -3.68 -15.12
C HIS A 114 -10.70 -3.37 -14.14
N GLY A 115 -10.07 -2.20 -14.20
CA GLY A 115 -9.02 -1.84 -13.24
C GLY A 115 -9.56 -1.69 -11.82
N ALA A 116 -10.72 -1.05 -11.65
CA ALA A 116 -11.41 -1.00 -10.36
C ALA A 116 -11.79 -2.40 -9.84
N ALA A 117 -12.18 -3.31 -10.73
CA ALA A 117 -12.45 -4.70 -10.38
C ALA A 117 -11.17 -5.47 -9.98
N VAL A 118 -10.05 -5.24 -10.67
CA VAL A 118 -8.75 -5.83 -10.32
C VAL A 118 -8.33 -5.39 -8.92
N MET A 119 -8.39 -4.09 -8.62
CA MET A 119 -8.04 -3.55 -7.30
C MET A 119 -8.83 -4.24 -6.18
N ARG A 120 -10.15 -4.33 -6.31
CA ARG A 120 -11.02 -5.01 -5.32
C ARG A 120 -10.73 -6.49 -5.15
N LYS A 121 -10.33 -7.18 -6.24
CA LYS A 121 -10.06 -8.62 -6.21
C LYS A 121 -8.66 -8.97 -5.72
N MET A 122 -7.75 -8.01 -5.64
CA MET A 122 -6.36 -8.32 -5.38
C MET A 122 -6.08 -8.73 -3.94
N GLN A 123 -6.75 -8.09 -2.99
CA GLN A 123 -6.67 -8.46 -1.59
C GLN A 123 -7.17 -9.90 -1.34
N PRO A 124 -8.40 -10.30 -1.75
CA PRO A 124 -8.88 -11.66 -1.50
C PRO A 124 -8.07 -12.70 -2.29
N TYR A 125 -7.64 -12.38 -3.51
CA TYR A 125 -6.73 -13.25 -4.26
C TYR A 125 -5.43 -13.52 -3.49
N MET A 126 -4.79 -12.49 -2.94
CA MET A 126 -3.57 -12.66 -2.15
C MET A 126 -3.81 -13.43 -0.85
N GLN A 127 -4.96 -13.23 -0.20
CA GLN A 127 -5.34 -14.03 0.97
C GLN A 127 -5.47 -15.52 0.62
N ASP A 128 -6.15 -15.84 -0.49
CA ASP A 128 -6.33 -17.21 -0.97
C ASP A 128 -5.01 -17.87 -1.34
N VAL A 129 -4.10 -17.11 -1.98
CA VAL A 129 -2.75 -17.58 -2.30
C VAL A 129 -1.99 -17.91 -1.01
N MET A 130 -2.00 -17.01 -0.02
CA MET A 130 -1.28 -17.22 1.25
C MET A 130 -1.86 -18.39 2.04
N ALA A 131 -3.19 -18.54 2.09
CA ALA A 131 -3.85 -19.66 2.77
C ALA A 131 -3.42 -21.02 2.20
N GLN A 132 -3.21 -21.10 0.88
CA GLN A 132 -2.72 -22.31 0.20
C GLN A 132 -1.20 -22.49 0.33
N PHE A 133 -0.45 -21.40 0.38
CA PHE A 133 1.01 -21.44 0.47
C PHE A 133 1.51 -21.82 1.88
N MET A 134 0.83 -21.37 2.94
CA MET A 134 1.27 -21.59 4.33
C MET A 134 1.47 -23.08 4.69
N PRO A 135 0.57 -24.02 4.35
CA PRO A 135 0.78 -25.45 4.59
C PRO A 135 1.98 -26.01 3.81
N LEU A 136 2.17 -25.56 2.56
CA LEU A 136 3.32 -25.98 1.74
C LEU A 136 4.64 -25.54 2.39
N MET A 137 4.70 -24.28 2.81
CA MET A 137 5.85 -23.74 3.51
C MET A 137 6.13 -24.49 4.82
N GLN A 138 5.10 -24.83 5.61
CA GLN A 138 5.28 -25.60 6.84
C GLN A 138 5.81 -27.01 6.57
N ALA A 139 5.33 -27.68 5.52
CA ALA A 139 5.82 -28.99 5.12
C ALA A 139 7.30 -28.94 4.69
N GLU A 140 7.68 -27.95 3.87
CA GLU A 140 9.07 -27.76 3.45
C GLU A 140 9.98 -27.38 4.63
N GLN A 141 9.52 -26.54 5.55
CA GLN A 141 10.25 -26.22 6.78
C GLN A 141 10.58 -27.48 7.59
N GLN A 142 9.63 -28.39 7.73
CA GLN A 142 9.87 -29.66 8.45
C GLN A 142 10.92 -30.54 7.78
N GLN A 143 11.05 -30.48 6.44
CA GLN A 143 12.05 -31.25 5.71
C GLN A 143 13.46 -30.67 5.84
N VAL A 144 13.60 -29.34 5.98
CA VAL A 144 14.90 -28.67 6.11
C VAL A 144 15.39 -28.55 7.55
N LEU A 145 14.50 -28.71 8.55
CA LEU A 145 14.84 -28.64 9.98
C LEU A 145 16.03 -29.53 10.39
N PRO A 146 16.14 -30.80 9.95
CA PRO A 146 17.30 -31.63 10.28
C PRO A 146 18.63 -31.03 9.81
N GLN A 147 18.67 -30.47 8.60
CA GLN A 147 19.86 -29.84 8.04
C GLN A 147 20.26 -28.60 8.85
N ILE A 148 19.29 -27.80 9.28
CA ILE A 148 19.52 -26.65 10.15
C ILE A 148 20.09 -27.10 11.49
N ILE A 149 19.54 -28.16 12.09
CA ILE A 149 20.02 -28.72 13.35
C ILE A 149 21.46 -29.24 13.21
N ASP A 150 21.79 -29.87 12.09
CA ASP A 150 23.15 -30.37 11.85
C ASP A 150 24.15 -29.21 11.74
N ILE A 151 23.81 -28.13 11.03
CA ILE A 151 24.62 -26.90 10.98
C ILE A 151 24.81 -26.30 12.38
N MET A 152 23.77 -26.29 13.23
CA MET A 152 23.84 -25.72 14.58
C MET A 152 24.71 -26.53 15.55
N LYS A 153 25.09 -27.76 15.19
CA LYS A 153 25.94 -28.64 16.00
C LYS A 153 27.42 -28.62 15.59
N GLU A 154 27.75 -28.00 14.45
CA GLU A 154 29.12 -27.71 14.02
C GLU A 154 29.74 -26.59 14.87
#